data_AF-A0A0J1BBY8-F1
#
_entry.id   AF-A0A0J1BBY8-F1
#
_cell.length_a   1.000
_cell.length_b   1.000
_cell.length_c   1.000
_cell.angle_alpha   90.00
_cell.angle_beta   90.00
_cell.angle_gamma   90.00
#
_symmetry.space_group_name_H-M   'P 1'
#
loop_
_entity.id
_entity.type
_entity.pdbx_description
1 polymer ?
#
loop_
_entity_poly.entity_id
_entity_poly.type
_entity_poly.pdbx_seq_one_letter_code
_entity_poly.pdbx_strand_id
1 'polypeptide(L)'
;MKRRCFHLLMAAALAVVSVSAHAQDEELPKASPAKAEPTKAVPVQAAEMSAKARPLSVTVGLVNDSKIEGTLTDTTQLQMQTSFGTASIPLSEVAGIRFASANDATTTVVMLNGDSITGATDVKLITVETEWGTASINGPSIASLMFVPGLNWNPSDGLNGKRWNLSDIQKQDTPSRPTVNSPTGQSSNRAPSPQRPGTSVPSINQQFFPNR
;
A
#
# COMPACT_ATOMS: atom_id res chain seq x y z
N MET A 1 -28.71 32.39 12.98
CA MET A 1 -29.01 32.89 11.63
C MET A 1 -29.08 31.71 10.67
N LYS A 2 -30.25 31.47 10.07
CA LYS A 2 -30.53 30.37 9.16
C LYS A 2 -29.97 30.70 7.77
N ARG A 3 -29.16 29.83 7.18
CA ARG A 3 -28.92 29.83 5.73
C ARG A 3 -29.27 28.47 5.18
N ARG A 4 -30.46 28.40 4.58
CA ARG A 4 -30.84 27.40 3.58
C ARG A 4 -30.49 28.01 2.22
N CYS A 5 -29.84 27.26 1.34
CA CYS A 5 -30.08 27.39 -0.08
C CYS A 5 -29.99 26.00 -0.71
N PHE A 6 -31.04 25.68 -1.42
CA PHE A 6 -31.43 24.39 -1.97
C PHE A 6 -31.49 24.58 -3.50
N HIS A 7 -31.14 23.52 -4.25
CA HIS A 7 -31.41 23.26 -5.67
C HIS A 7 -30.69 24.05 -6.77
N LEU A 8 -30.02 23.33 -7.69
CA LEU A 8 -30.43 23.04 -9.08
C LEU A 8 -29.29 22.20 -9.74
N LEU A 9 -29.43 21.02 -10.34
CA LEU A 9 -30.21 20.55 -11.51
C LEU A 9 -29.31 20.40 -12.77
N MET A 10 -29.51 19.29 -13.50
CA MET A 10 -29.07 18.97 -14.88
C MET A 10 -27.60 18.52 -15.08
N ALA A 11 -27.25 17.59 -15.97
CA ALA A 11 -28.01 16.83 -16.97
C ALA A 11 -27.23 15.56 -17.34
N ALA A 12 -27.99 14.56 -17.82
CA ALA A 12 -27.53 13.34 -18.45
C ALA A 12 -26.82 13.59 -19.78
N ALA A 13 -25.76 12.82 -20.05
CA ALA A 13 -25.35 12.47 -21.40
C ALA A 13 -24.80 11.04 -21.38
N LEU A 14 -25.65 10.08 -21.74
CA LEU A 14 -25.24 8.75 -22.18
C LEU A 14 -24.51 8.91 -23.53
N ALA A 15 -23.23 8.56 -23.58
CA ALA A 15 -22.54 8.27 -24.82
C ALA A 15 -22.28 6.76 -24.88
N VAL A 16 -23.10 6.06 -25.66
CA VAL A 16 -22.89 4.66 -26.03
C VAL A 16 -21.85 4.65 -27.15
N VAL A 17 -20.64 4.17 -26.87
CA VAL A 17 -19.65 3.86 -27.91
C VAL A 17 -19.64 2.35 -28.10
N SER A 18 -20.38 1.89 -29.09
CA SER A 18 -20.28 0.54 -29.65
C SER A 18 -18.99 0.46 -30.47
N VAL A 19 -18.00 -0.33 -30.01
CA VAL A 19 -16.86 -0.72 -30.86
C VAL A 19 -17.14 -2.12 -31.40
N SER A 20 -17.29 -2.17 -32.72
CA SER A 20 -17.53 -3.35 -33.53
C SER A 20 -16.40 -4.37 -33.42
N ALA A 21 -16.79 -5.63 -33.39
CA ALA A 21 -15.95 -6.78 -33.65
C ALA A 21 -15.17 -6.60 -34.97
N HIS A 22 -13.86 -6.82 -34.90
CA HIS A 22 -13.05 -7.24 -36.05
C HIS A 22 -12.51 -8.63 -35.73
N ALA A 23 -13.25 -9.63 -36.19
CA ALA A 23 -12.70 -10.96 -36.42
C ALA A 23 -11.90 -10.88 -37.72
N GLN A 24 -10.56 -10.85 -37.61
CA GLN A 24 -9.71 -11.22 -38.72
C GLN A 24 -9.42 -12.71 -38.60
N ASP A 25 -10.06 -13.43 -39.50
CA ASP A 25 -9.79 -14.81 -39.87
C ASP A 25 -8.45 -14.83 -40.61
N GLU A 26 -7.38 -15.24 -39.94
CA GLU A 26 -6.09 -15.53 -40.57
C GLU A 26 -5.83 -17.03 -40.43
N GLU A 27 -6.08 -17.74 -41.54
CA GLU A 27 -5.80 -19.16 -41.73
C GLU A 27 -4.33 -19.47 -41.45
N LEU A 28 -4.08 -20.25 -40.39
CA LEU A 28 -2.83 -20.95 -40.16
C LEU A 28 -3.02 -22.47 -40.36
N PRO A 29 -1.98 -23.16 -40.88
CA PRO A 29 -2.09 -24.51 -41.43
C PRO A 29 -2.49 -25.58 -40.40
N LYS A 30 -3.48 -26.38 -40.81
CA LYS A 30 -3.99 -27.60 -40.17
C LYS A 30 -2.86 -28.62 -39.92
N ALA A 31 -2.37 -28.69 -38.69
CA ALA A 31 -1.62 -29.86 -38.21
C ALA A 31 -2.61 -30.99 -37.90
N SER A 32 -2.42 -32.16 -38.52
CA SER A 32 -3.22 -33.36 -38.26
C SER A 32 -3.02 -33.86 -36.82
N PRO A 33 -4.08 -34.09 -36.04
CA PRO A 33 -3.94 -34.68 -34.72
C PRO A 33 -3.60 -36.16 -34.84
N ALA A 34 -2.44 -36.54 -34.28
CA ALA A 34 -2.16 -37.92 -33.95
C ALA A 34 -3.24 -38.42 -32.97
N LYS A 35 -3.82 -39.58 -33.31
CA LYS A 35 -4.82 -40.30 -32.54
C LYS A 35 -4.21 -40.74 -31.20
N ALA A 36 -4.28 -39.88 -30.19
CA ALA A 36 -3.99 -40.23 -28.81
C ALA A 36 -5.27 -40.77 -28.15
N GLU A 37 -5.16 -41.94 -27.54
CA GLU A 37 -6.24 -42.60 -26.82
C GLU A 37 -6.76 -41.72 -25.66
N PRO A 38 -8.07 -41.74 -25.38
CA PRO A 38 -8.68 -40.90 -24.36
C PRO A 38 -8.30 -41.44 -22.98
N THR A 39 -7.19 -40.96 -22.43
CA THR A 39 -6.92 -41.11 -21.00
C THR A 39 -7.90 -40.22 -20.26
N LYS A 40 -8.89 -40.87 -19.65
CA LYS A 40 -9.91 -40.29 -18.77
C LYS A 40 -9.22 -39.51 -17.65
N ALA A 41 -9.07 -38.20 -17.81
CA ALA A 41 -8.55 -37.32 -16.77
C ALA A 41 -9.57 -37.31 -15.62
N VAL A 42 -9.25 -38.04 -14.56
CA VAL A 42 -9.93 -37.90 -13.27
C VAL A 42 -9.68 -36.47 -12.81
N PRO A 43 -10.72 -35.69 -12.47
CA PRO A 43 -10.54 -34.36 -11.91
C PRO A 43 -9.67 -34.51 -10.67
N VAL A 44 -8.47 -33.93 -10.69
CA VAL A 44 -7.68 -33.74 -9.48
C VAL A 44 -8.49 -32.77 -8.65
N GLN A 45 -9.26 -33.32 -7.71
CA GLN A 45 -9.93 -32.56 -6.66
C GLN A 45 -8.86 -31.69 -6.04
N ALA A 46 -8.95 -30.38 -6.31
CA ALA A 46 -8.20 -29.39 -5.57
C ALA A 46 -8.48 -29.69 -4.10
N ALA A 47 -7.47 -30.19 -3.40
CA ALA A 47 -7.56 -30.44 -1.98
C ALA A 47 -7.90 -29.09 -1.35
N GLU A 48 -9.16 -28.92 -0.99
CA GLU A 48 -9.63 -27.85 -0.12
C GLU A 48 -8.89 -28.06 1.20
N MET A 49 -7.69 -27.48 1.28
CA MET A 49 -7.00 -27.27 2.53
C MET A 49 -7.88 -26.30 3.31
N SER A 50 -8.83 -26.86 4.05
CA SER A 50 -9.53 -26.20 5.13
C SER A 50 -8.48 -25.92 6.21
N ALA A 51 -7.63 -24.92 5.95
CA ALA A 51 -6.78 -24.33 6.94
C ALA A 51 -7.73 -23.70 7.95
N LYS A 52 -7.93 -24.38 9.07
CA LYS A 52 -8.66 -23.89 10.24
C LYS A 52 -8.10 -22.51 10.57
N ALA A 53 -8.81 -21.48 10.13
CA ALA A 53 -8.37 -20.10 10.16
C ALA A 53 -8.10 -19.73 11.61
N ARG A 54 -6.83 -19.42 11.93
CA ARG A 54 -6.52 -18.87 13.25
C ARG A 54 -7.16 -17.49 13.34
N PRO A 55 -7.75 -17.12 14.48
CA PRO A 55 -8.16 -15.75 14.75
C PRO A 55 -7.00 -14.80 14.44
N LEU A 56 -7.20 -13.84 13.52
CA LEU A 56 -6.23 -12.81 13.19
C LEU A 56 -6.64 -11.50 13.85
N SER A 57 -5.88 -11.08 14.85
CA SER A 57 -6.06 -9.76 15.47
C SER A 57 -5.71 -8.67 14.46
N VAL A 58 -6.56 -7.65 14.38
CA VAL A 58 -6.43 -6.56 13.42
C VAL A 58 -6.81 -5.23 14.06
N THR A 59 -6.03 -4.20 13.76
CA THR A 59 -6.38 -2.79 14.00
C THR A 59 -6.84 -2.19 12.67
N VAL A 60 -8.12 -1.85 12.58
CA VAL A 60 -8.72 -1.17 11.43
C VAL A 60 -8.61 0.33 11.63
N GLY A 61 -7.84 1.00 10.79
CA GLY A 61 -7.84 2.46 10.67
C GLY A 61 -8.92 2.90 9.70
N LEU A 62 -9.82 3.77 10.14
CA LEU A 62 -10.88 4.35 9.32
C LEU A 62 -10.43 5.65 8.65
N VAL A 63 -11.16 6.08 7.64
CA VAL A 63 -10.89 7.34 6.90
C VAL A 63 -11.06 8.62 7.74
N ASN A 64 -11.71 8.53 8.90
CA ASN A 64 -11.90 9.64 9.85
C ASN A 64 -10.89 9.61 11.01
N ASP A 65 -9.75 8.94 10.83
CA ASP A 65 -8.68 8.74 11.82
C ASP A 65 -9.09 7.96 13.08
N SER A 66 -10.30 7.39 13.11
CA SER A 66 -10.73 6.49 14.18
C SER A 66 -10.14 5.10 14.00
N LYS A 67 -9.96 4.38 15.10
CA LYS A 67 -9.39 3.02 15.11
C LYS A 67 -10.38 2.04 15.75
N ILE A 68 -10.49 0.86 15.16
CA ILE A 68 -11.26 -0.27 15.70
C ILE A 68 -10.31 -1.45 15.82
N GLU A 69 -10.26 -2.06 17.00
CA GLU A 69 -9.44 -3.24 17.26
C GLU A 69 -10.32 -4.45 17.48
N GLY A 70 -9.91 -5.59 16.95
CA GLY A 70 -10.63 -6.85 17.13
C GLY A 70 -10.03 -7.98 16.31
N THR A 71 -10.84 -9.00 16.04
CA THR A 71 -10.44 -10.19 15.29
C THR A 71 -11.18 -10.23 13.96
N LEU A 72 -10.44 -10.43 12.87
CA LEU A 72 -11.04 -10.61 11.55
C LEU A 72 -11.67 -12.00 11.41
N THR A 73 -12.95 -12.06 11.03
CA THR A 73 -13.71 -13.32 10.92
C THR A 73 -14.01 -13.76 9.48
N ASP A 74 -14.09 -12.81 8.54
CA ASP A 74 -14.71 -13.06 7.24
C ASP A 74 -13.79 -13.69 6.20
N THR A 75 -12.52 -13.31 6.22
CA THR A 75 -11.58 -13.73 5.19
C THR A 75 -10.19 -14.00 5.76
N THR A 76 -9.52 -14.99 5.18
CA THR A 76 -8.13 -15.33 5.45
C THR A 76 -7.20 -14.90 4.33
N GLN A 77 -7.76 -14.49 3.18
CA GLN A 77 -7.02 -14.12 1.98
C GLN A 77 -7.52 -12.80 1.43
N LEU A 78 -6.59 -11.97 0.96
CA LEU A 78 -6.87 -10.75 0.22
C LEU A 78 -6.74 -11.03 -1.27
N GLN A 79 -7.82 -10.84 -2.01
CA GLN A 79 -7.78 -10.81 -3.47
C GLN A 79 -7.41 -9.40 -3.95
N MET A 80 -6.40 -9.33 -4.82
CA MET A 80 -5.91 -8.06 -5.36
C MET A 80 -5.56 -8.22 -6.85
N GLN A 81 -5.97 -7.24 -7.65
CA GLN A 81 -5.56 -7.10 -9.04
C GLN A 81 -4.26 -6.27 -9.09
N THR A 82 -3.18 -6.90 -9.50
CA THR A 82 -1.88 -6.25 -9.73
C THR A 82 -1.63 -6.07 -11.22
N SER A 83 -0.56 -5.34 -11.58
CA SER A 83 -0.11 -5.24 -12.98
C SER A 83 0.32 -6.59 -13.59
N PHE A 84 0.64 -7.56 -12.74
CA PHE A 84 1.06 -8.90 -13.16
C PHE A 84 -0.10 -9.92 -13.19
N GLY A 85 -1.31 -9.50 -12.82
CA GLY A 85 -2.50 -10.35 -12.76
C GLY A 85 -3.17 -10.36 -11.38
N THR A 86 -4.13 -11.28 -11.19
CA THR A 86 -4.80 -11.50 -9.92
C THR A 86 -3.88 -12.21 -8.93
N ALA A 87 -3.69 -11.64 -7.75
CA ALA A 87 -2.96 -12.25 -6.63
C ALA A 87 -3.93 -12.55 -5.48
N SER A 88 -3.77 -13.73 -4.88
CA SER A 88 -4.41 -14.08 -3.61
C SER A 88 -3.35 -14.11 -2.51
N ILE A 89 -3.42 -13.18 -1.56
CA ILE A 89 -2.40 -12.99 -0.53
C ILE A 89 -2.96 -13.47 0.81
N PRO A 90 -2.35 -14.47 1.47
CA PRO A 90 -2.74 -14.89 2.81
C PRO A 90 -2.54 -13.76 3.83
N LEU A 91 -3.59 -13.40 4.58
CA LEU A 91 -3.51 -12.34 5.58
C LEU A 91 -2.57 -12.68 6.75
N SER A 92 -2.25 -13.95 6.94
CA SER A 92 -1.25 -14.39 7.90
C SER A 92 0.18 -13.94 7.58
N GLU A 93 0.45 -13.56 6.33
CA GLU A 93 1.77 -13.08 5.88
C GLU A 93 1.82 -11.56 5.70
N VAL A 94 0.70 -10.88 5.97
CA VAL A 94 0.56 -9.44 5.77
C VAL A 94 0.82 -8.72 7.09
N ALA A 95 1.69 -7.72 7.07
CA ALA A 95 1.92 -6.83 8.20
C ALA A 95 0.85 -5.74 8.26
N GLY A 96 0.52 -5.16 7.10
CA GLY A 96 -0.53 -4.17 6.98
C GLY A 96 -1.00 -3.94 5.55
N ILE A 97 -2.23 -3.47 5.41
CA ILE A 97 -2.87 -3.09 4.16
C ILE A 97 -3.24 -1.62 4.25
N ARG A 98 -2.87 -0.82 3.26
CA ARG A 98 -3.31 0.57 3.12
C ARG A 98 -4.17 0.65 1.87
N PHE A 99 -5.43 1.04 2.04
CA PHE A 99 -6.37 1.14 0.93
C PHE A 99 -6.13 2.42 0.12
N ALA A 100 -6.57 2.38 -1.13
CA ALA A 100 -6.57 3.55 -1.99
C ALA A 100 -7.38 4.69 -1.33
N SER A 101 -6.88 5.91 -1.45
CA SER A 101 -7.49 7.13 -0.91
C SER A 101 -7.54 8.21 -1.99
N ALA A 102 -8.14 9.36 -1.71
CA ALA A 102 -8.14 10.49 -2.63
C ALA A 102 -6.71 10.94 -3.03
N ASN A 103 -5.71 10.69 -2.18
CA ASN A 103 -4.31 11.05 -2.42
C ASN A 103 -3.47 9.89 -2.98
N ASP A 104 -3.96 8.65 -2.89
CA ASP A 104 -3.23 7.43 -3.25
C ASP A 104 -4.12 6.55 -4.13
N ALA A 105 -3.81 6.43 -5.42
CA ALA A 105 -4.69 5.74 -6.37
C ALA A 105 -4.70 4.20 -6.22
N THR A 106 -3.77 3.62 -5.45
CA THR A 106 -3.59 2.16 -5.37
C THR A 106 -3.54 1.69 -3.92
N THR A 107 -4.01 0.47 -3.69
CA THR A 107 -3.88 -0.22 -2.41
C THR A 107 -2.46 -0.76 -2.29
N THR A 108 -1.83 -0.56 -1.14
CA THR A 108 -0.50 -1.09 -0.84
C THR A 108 -0.61 -2.13 0.25
N VAL A 109 -0.06 -3.32 0.00
CA VAL A 109 0.06 -4.40 0.96
C VAL A 109 1.53 -4.51 1.34
N VAL A 110 1.83 -4.42 2.64
CA VAL A 110 3.17 -4.63 3.17
C VAL A 110 3.18 -5.98 3.87
N MET A 111 4.09 -6.86 3.46
CA MET A 111 4.24 -8.21 3.98
C MET A 111 5.15 -8.22 5.21
N LEU A 112 5.08 -9.30 6.00
CA LEU A 112 5.89 -9.47 7.22
C LEU A 112 7.40 -9.49 6.95
N ASN A 113 7.82 -9.83 5.73
CA ASN A 113 9.21 -9.79 5.29
C ASN A 113 9.69 -8.38 4.91
N GLY A 114 8.81 -7.37 4.93
CA GLY A 114 9.10 -5.99 4.53
C GLY A 114 8.90 -5.68 3.04
N ASP A 115 8.56 -6.68 2.23
CA ASP A 115 8.22 -6.45 0.83
C ASP A 115 6.85 -5.77 0.70
N SER A 116 6.66 -5.04 -0.39
CA SER A 116 5.39 -4.35 -0.68
C SER A 116 4.88 -4.70 -2.08
N ILE A 117 3.57 -4.90 -2.17
CA ILE A 117 2.85 -5.12 -3.42
C ILE A 117 1.76 -4.05 -3.53
N THR A 118 1.61 -3.47 -4.71
CA THR A 118 0.55 -2.50 -5.01
C THR A 118 -0.45 -3.06 -6.01
N GLY A 119 -1.71 -2.65 -5.89
CA GLY A 119 -2.78 -3.09 -6.77
C GLY A 119 -4.13 -2.49 -6.43
N ALA A 120 -5.17 -2.97 -7.10
CA ALA A 120 -6.56 -2.68 -6.80
C ALA A 120 -7.18 -3.85 -6.05
N THR A 121 -7.93 -3.59 -4.99
CA THR A 121 -8.68 -4.61 -4.25
C THR A 121 -10.15 -4.23 -4.20
N ASP A 122 -11.04 -5.21 -4.27
CA ASP A 122 -12.50 -5.04 -4.14
C ASP A 122 -12.94 -5.54 -2.77
N VAL A 123 -12.57 -4.80 -1.73
CA VAL A 123 -13.09 -5.06 -0.38
C VAL A 123 -14.40 -4.29 -0.22
N LYS A 124 -15.50 -5.03 -0.08
CA LYS A 124 -16.85 -4.44 0.08
C LYS A 124 -17.22 -4.23 1.54
N LEU A 125 -16.97 -5.26 2.34
CA LEU A 125 -17.33 -5.31 3.75
C LEU A 125 -16.25 -6.10 4.49
N ILE A 126 -15.95 -5.66 5.71
CA ILE A 126 -15.13 -6.42 6.65
C ILE A 126 -15.88 -6.53 7.97
N THR A 127 -16.05 -7.74 8.47
CA THR A 127 -16.54 -7.99 9.83
C THR A 127 -15.39 -8.27 10.79
N VAL A 128 -15.39 -7.52 11.88
CA VAL A 128 -14.41 -7.60 12.96
C VAL A 128 -15.15 -7.89 14.26
N GLU A 129 -14.72 -8.92 14.98
CA GLU A 129 -15.17 -9.23 16.33
C GLU A 129 -14.39 -8.40 17.35
N THR A 130 -15.05 -7.45 18.00
CA THR A 130 -14.50 -6.54 19.00
C THR A 130 -14.96 -6.96 20.40
N GLU A 131 -14.42 -6.33 21.44
CA GLU A 131 -14.81 -6.59 22.83
C GLU A 131 -16.28 -6.29 23.14
N TRP A 132 -16.91 -5.42 22.36
CA TRP A 132 -18.30 -4.97 22.55
C TRP A 132 -19.27 -5.61 21.54
N GLY A 133 -18.79 -6.51 20.69
CA GLY A 133 -19.61 -7.28 19.76
C GLY A 133 -19.04 -7.35 18.36
N THR A 134 -19.89 -7.61 17.37
CA THR A 134 -19.48 -7.72 15.96
C THR A 134 -19.68 -6.39 15.24
N ALA A 135 -18.62 -5.88 14.61
CA ALA A 135 -18.63 -4.66 13.83
C ALA A 135 -18.47 -4.97 12.33
N SER A 136 -19.42 -4.53 11.51
CA SER A 136 -19.32 -4.63 10.05
C SER A 136 -19.00 -3.27 9.46
N ILE A 137 -17.86 -3.19 8.77
CA ILE A 137 -17.27 -1.95 8.27
C ILE A 137 -17.27 -1.97 6.74
N ASN A 138 -17.82 -0.92 6.12
CA ASN A 138 -17.79 -0.77 4.67
C ASN A 138 -16.36 -0.54 4.19
N GLY A 139 -15.95 -1.25 3.13
CA GLY A 139 -14.61 -1.15 2.54
C GLY A 139 -14.17 0.28 2.23
N PRO A 140 -15.00 1.13 1.59
CA PRO A 140 -14.66 2.53 1.34
C PRO A 140 -14.42 3.40 2.59
N SER A 141 -14.86 2.95 3.77
CA SER A 141 -14.63 3.66 5.04
C SER A 141 -13.31 3.23 5.71
N ILE A 142 -12.60 2.26 5.15
CA ILE A 142 -11.36 1.72 5.69
C ILE A 142 -10.18 2.43 5.02
N ALA A 143 -9.33 3.05 5.83
CA ALA A 143 -8.06 3.62 5.37
C ALA A 143 -6.93 2.59 5.43
N SER A 144 -6.89 1.77 6.47
CA SER A 144 -5.86 0.74 6.63
C SER A 144 -6.28 -0.42 7.54
N LEU A 145 -5.60 -1.55 7.40
CA LEU A 145 -5.64 -2.69 8.30
C LEU A 145 -4.22 -2.95 8.78
N MET A 146 -4.04 -3.16 10.08
CA MET A 146 -2.76 -3.53 10.67
C MET A 146 -2.91 -4.85 11.40
N PHE A 147 -2.05 -5.82 11.08
CA PHE A 147 -2.04 -7.13 11.74
C PHE A 147 -0.94 -7.24 12.80
N VAL A 148 0.06 -6.36 12.74
CA VAL A 148 1.14 -6.30 13.72
C VAL A 148 0.98 -5.03 14.58
N PRO A 149 0.80 -5.16 15.90
CA PRO A 149 0.65 -4.01 16.78
C PRO A 149 1.95 -3.20 16.84
N GLY A 150 1.82 -1.88 17.05
CA GLY A 150 2.97 -1.00 17.26
C GLY A 150 3.69 -0.53 15.98
N LEU A 151 3.18 -0.88 14.80
CA LEU A 151 3.65 -0.36 13.53
C LEU A 151 2.87 0.89 13.10
N ASN A 152 3.56 1.81 12.43
CA ASN A 152 2.97 2.99 11.81
C ASN A 152 3.28 3.05 10.32
N TRP A 153 2.31 3.58 9.56
CA TRP A 153 2.47 3.88 8.14
C TRP A 153 3.33 5.11 7.95
N ASN A 154 4.46 4.94 7.27
CA ASN A 154 5.37 6.02 6.93
C ASN A 154 5.45 6.21 5.42
N PRO A 155 5.14 7.42 4.92
CA PRO A 155 5.36 7.74 3.54
C PRO A 155 6.86 7.95 3.30
N SER A 156 7.38 7.36 2.23
CA SER A 156 8.70 7.63 1.70
C SER A 156 8.57 8.12 0.27
N ASP A 157 9.17 9.26 -0.05
CA ASP A 157 9.21 9.75 -1.42
C ASP A 157 10.19 8.92 -2.25
N GLY A 158 9.70 8.39 -3.37
CA GLY A 158 10.49 7.63 -4.33
C GLY A 158 10.38 8.22 -5.73
N LEU A 159 11.21 7.71 -6.65
CA LEU A 159 11.23 8.11 -8.06
C LEU A 159 9.87 7.90 -8.75
N ASN A 160 9.06 6.96 -8.26
CA ASN A 160 7.74 6.62 -8.78
C ASN A 160 6.60 7.19 -7.91
N GLY A 161 6.87 8.26 -7.16
CA GLY A 161 5.91 8.87 -6.23
C GLY A 161 6.02 8.33 -4.81
N LYS A 162 4.96 8.55 -4.03
CA LYS A 162 4.92 8.17 -2.62
C LYS A 162 4.82 6.65 -2.47
N ARG A 163 5.74 6.07 -1.71
CA ARG A 163 5.72 4.67 -1.28
C ARG A 163 5.37 4.60 0.20
N TRP A 164 4.62 3.57 0.57
CA TRP A 164 4.22 3.35 1.96
C TRP A 164 5.04 2.22 2.56
N ASN A 165 5.66 2.49 3.70
CA ASN A 165 6.38 1.49 4.50
C ASN A 165 5.80 1.42 5.91
N LEU A 166 6.11 0.35 6.62
CA LEU A 166 5.78 0.20 8.03
C LEU A 166 7.07 0.32 8.86
N SER A 167 7.01 1.05 9.96
CA SER A 167 8.10 1.06 10.93
C SER A 167 7.58 1.17 12.37
N ASP A 168 8.41 0.72 13.31
CA ASP A 168 8.11 0.76 14.73
C ASP A 168 7.96 2.20 15.25
N ILE A 169 6.93 2.43 16.06
CA ILE A 169 6.66 3.71 16.73
C ILE A 169 7.87 4.14 17.60
N GLN A 170 8.55 3.20 18.24
CA GLN A 170 9.65 3.50 19.16
C GLN A 170 10.92 4.05 18.50
N LYS A 171 11.13 3.84 17.19
CA LYS A 171 12.36 4.31 16.52
C LYS A 171 12.22 5.69 15.90
N GLN A 172 11.01 6.26 15.84
CA GLN A 172 10.75 7.46 15.06
C GLN A 172 11.04 8.78 15.81
N ASP A 173 11.22 8.74 17.13
CA ASP A 173 11.54 9.90 17.98
C ASP A 173 13.05 10.07 18.28
N THR A 174 13.93 9.58 17.40
CA THR A 174 15.30 10.09 17.41
C THR A 174 15.38 11.20 16.36
N PRO A 175 15.26 12.50 16.73
CA PRO A 175 15.58 13.56 15.80
C PRO A 175 17.00 13.31 15.32
N SER A 176 17.18 13.23 14.00
CA SER A 176 18.48 13.20 13.33
C SER A 176 19.26 14.44 13.76
N ARG A 177 19.95 14.35 14.90
CA ARG A 177 20.86 15.37 15.38
C ARG A 177 21.92 15.49 14.28
N PRO A 178 22.16 16.68 13.72
CA PRO A 178 23.30 16.86 12.82
C PRO A 178 24.53 16.37 13.57
N THR A 179 25.29 15.49 12.93
CA THR A 179 26.53 14.91 13.45
C THR A 179 27.51 16.03 13.77
N VAL A 180 27.43 16.54 15.01
CA VAL A 180 28.45 17.39 15.58
C VAL A 180 29.59 16.46 15.92
N ASN A 181 30.58 16.44 15.03
CA ASN A 181 31.90 15.90 15.30
C ASN A 181 32.35 16.37 16.69
N SER A 182 32.67 15.43 17.56
CA SER A 182 33.39 15.75 18.79
C SER A 182 34.43 14.67 19.09
N PRO A 183 35.58 15.09 19.63
CA PRO A 183 36.86 14.49 19.34
C PRO A 183 37.23 13.45 20.40
N THR A 184 38.03 12.46 20.03
CA THR A 184 38.78 11.69 21.02
C THR A 184 40.15 11.40 20.46
N GLY A 185 41.15 11.98 21.11
CA GLY A 185 42.55 11.90 20.72
C GLY A 185 43.10 10.48 20.84
N GLN A 186 43.89 10.11 19.85
CA GLN A 186 44.98 9.16 20.02
C GLN A 186 46.21 9.62 19.23
N SER A 187 47.33 9.32 19.85
CA SER A 187 48.68 9.85 19.65
C SER A 187 49.32 9.48 18.31
N SER A 188 50.07 10.45 17.75
CA SER A 188 51.32 10.34 16.97
C SER A 188 51.41 9.34 15.80
N ASN A 189 51.46 9.85 14.56
CA ASN A 189 52.74 10.05 13.87
C ASN A 189 52.61 10.88 12.58
N ARG A 190 53.68 11.64 12.35
CA ARG A 190 53.84 12.83 11.50
C ARG A 190 54.20 12.49 10.06
N ALA A 191 53.61 13.20 9.09
CA ALA A 191 54.28 13.62 7.85
C ALA A 191 53.63 14.93 7.35
N PRO A 192 54.41 15.98 7.02
CA PRO A 192 53.87 17.28 6.64
C PRO A 192 53.60 17.37 5.14
N SER A 193 52.41 17.85 4.76
CA SER A 193 52.11 18.32 3.40
C SER A 193 51.84 19.83 3.44
N PRO A 194 52.37 20.62 2.49
CA PRO A 194 52.29 22.08 2.53
C PRO A 194 50.88 22.60 2.22
N GLN A 195 50.41 23.50 3.08
CA GLN A 195 49.14 24.21 2.99
C GLN A 195 49.16 25.28 1.88
N ARG A 196 48.06 25.38 1.14
CA ARG A 196 47.76 26.48 0.22
C ARG A 196 46.68 27.39 0.87
N PRO A 197 46.86 28.71 0.92
CA PRO A 197 45.91 29.62 1.57
C PRO A 197 44.86 30.20 0.61
N GLY A 198 43.68 30.54 1.16
CA GLY A 198 42.62 31.35 0.55
C GLY A 198 41.30 30.58 0.34
N THR A 199 40.11 31.09 0.61
CA THR A 199 39.66 32.46 0.88
C THR A 199 38.29 32.36 1.55
N SER A 200 38.08 33.09 2.65
CA SER A 200 36.79 33.23 3.34
C SER A 200 35.82 34.08 2.51
N VAL A 201 34.61 33.57 2.28
CA VAL A 201 33.48 34.35 1.76
C VAL A 201 32.42 34.45 2.85
N PRO A 202 32.06 35.66 3.34
CA PRO A 202 30.85 35.85 4.14
C PRO A 202 29.66 35.93 3.18
N SER A 203 28.64 35.09 3.36
CA SER A 203 27.37 35.25 2.63
C SER A 203 26.31 35.87 3.53
N ILE A 204 25.71 36.90 2.95
CA ILE A 204 24.99 38.00 3.58
C ILE A 204 23.52 37.62 3.82
N ASN A 205 23.03 37.98 5.00
CA ASN A 205 21.62 38.17 5.31
C ASN A 205 20.94 39.02 4.24
N GLN A 206 19.80 38.59 3.70
CA GLN A 206 18.72 39.52 3.40
C GLN A 206 17.35 38.84 3.30
N GLN A 207 16.49 39.18 4.27
CA GLN A 207 15.04 39.09 4.18
C GLN A 207 14.54 40.10 3.15
N PHE A 208 13.58 39.72 2.31
CA PHE A 208 12.72 40.66 1.59
C PHE A 208 11.31 40.07 1.49
N PHE A 209 10.38 40.65 2.26
CA PHE A 209 8.95 40.71 1.92
C PHE A 209 8.73 41.98 1.09
N PRO A 210 7.77 42.01 0.14
CA PRO A 210 6.51 42.68 0.49
C PRO A 210 5.23 42.13 -0.16
N ASN A 211 4.14 42.50 0.53
CA ASN A 211 2.71 42.47 0.20
C ASN A 211 2.29 42.58 -1.28
N ARG A 212 1.24 41.82 -1.62
CA ARG A 212 -0.02 42.38 -2.15
C ARG A 212 -1.21 41.49 -1.83
#